data_AF-A0A3Q1FQ71-F1
#
_entry.id   AF-A0A3Q1FQ71-F1
#
_cell.length_a   1.000
_cell.length_b   1.000
_cell.length_c   1.000
_cell.angle_alpha   90.00
_cell.angle_beta   90.00
_cell.angle_gamma   90.00
#
_symmetry.space_group_name_H-M   'P 1'
#
loop_
_entity.id
_entity.type
_entity.pdbx_description
1 polymer ?
#
loop_
_entity_poly.entity_id
_entity_poly.type
_entity_poly.pdbx_seq_one_letter_code
_entity_poly.pdbx_strand_id
1 'polypeptide(L)'
;MKLRVQLQCKNLHEYLRELSPEILDRLYNHPATCLAVYRELPSLAKNYVMRMLFLDQPLPQAAVALWVKKDSQKDHDECVSVLAGLRLWHSQQLQGGLQGYILNPVFKDNLRTALLGGGTAWAEEGSTLGPDRHARDIESLDRYAMERWEVILQFMVGSPSAVSQDLAHLLVQAGLMKSEAGEAPYITSAGFQFLLLDTASQLWYFTLQYLKTAQDYSVEGMSESLLTFLQHLREFGLVFQRKRKSRRYYPTRLAITLAAGVTTSSSTSSSNLASTPGPVEAGFIVVETNYRIYAYTNSELQIALVALFSEMLYRFPNVVVAQLTRESVQQAIANGITAQQTPVLPSTITDQIRLWELERDRLQFTEGVLYNQFLSQADFEVLRDRAQGLDCLVWQDVAHRVMVVTPQGHSEVKRFWKRQRSHT
;
A
#
# COMPACT_ATOMS: atom_id res chain seq x y z
N MET A 1 -1.72 -24.73 -1.79
CA MET A 1 -1.74 -23.46 -2.55
C MET A 1 -1.37 -22.33 -1.60
N LYS A 2 -0.18 -21.71 -1.69
CA LYS A 2 0.05 -20.43 -1.02
C LYS A 2 -0.55 -19.37 -1.94
N LEU A 3 -1.71 -18.81 -1.59
CA LEU A 3 -2.22 -17.62 -2.27
C LEU A 3 -1.08 -16.60 -2.33
N ARG A 4 -0.80 -16.07 -3.53
CA ARG A 4 0.14 -14.96 -3.69
C ARG A 4 -0.45 -13.79 -2.93
N VAL A 5 0.01 -13.56 -1.70
CA VAL A 5 -0.32 -12.35 -0.95
C VAL A 5 0.53 -11.25 -1.60
N GLN A 6 -0.06 -10.55 -2.55
CA GLN A 6 0.48 -9.26 -2.97
C GLN A 6 0.19 -8.27 -1.85
N LEU A 7 1.23 -7.62 -1.37
CA LEU A 7 1.16 -6.57 -0.38
C LEU A 7 0.44 -5.37 -1.01
N GLN A 8 -0.83 -5.20 -0.69
CA GLN A 8 -1.60 -4.05 -1.13
C GLN A 8 -1.35 -2.88 -0.18
N CYS A 9 -0.52 -1.94 -0.60
CA CYS A 9 -0.39 -0.64 0.06
C CYS A 9 -1.64 0.18 -0.23
N LYS A 10 -2.59 0.19 0.72
CA LYS A 10 -3.77 1.03 0.60
C LYS A 10 -3.37 2.50 0.60
N ASN A 11 -3.91 3.30 -0.30
CA ASN A 11 -3.71 4.74 -0.25
C ASN A 11 -4.52 5.38 0.90
N LEU A 12 -4.21 6.64 1.28
CA LEU A 12 -4.97 7.36 2.31
C LEU A 12 -6.47 7.34 2.03
N HIS A 13 -6.89 7.57 0.79
CA HIS A 13 -8.31 7.56 0.43
C HIS A 13 -8.98 6.20 0.65
N GLU A 14 -8.29 5.10 0.34
CA GLU A 14 -8.82 3.75 0.50
C GLU A 14 -9.00 3.42 1.98
N TYR A 15 -8.03 3.81 2.81
CA TYR A 15 -8.15 3.67 4.26
C TYR A 15 -9.29 4.50 4.83
N LEU A 16 -9.41 5.78 4.46
CA LEU A 16 -10.47 6.65 4.96
C LEU A 16 -11.87 6.18 4.56
N ARG A 17 -12.04 5.56 3.40
CA ARG A 17 -13.33 4.97 2.97
C ARG A 17 -13.78 3.79 3.83
N GLU A 18 -12.86 3.11 4.53
CA GLU A 18 -13.18 1.98 5.40
C GLU A 18 -13.65 2.43 6.79
N LEU A 19 -13.44 3.69 7.14
CA LEU A 19 -13.81 4.23 8.44
C LEU A 19 -15.31 4.52 8.53
N SER A 20 -15.84 4.45 9.76
CA SER A 20 -17.25 4.77 9.99
C SER A 20 -17.53 6.27 9.75
N PRO A 21 -18.77 6.61 9.35
CA PRO A 21 -19.24 7.99 9.21
C PRO A 21 -18.88 8.90 10.40
N GLU A 22 -19.04 8.38 11.63
CA GLU A 22 -18.80 9.13 12.86
C GLU A 22 -17.32 9.46 13.08
N ILE A 23 -16.42 8.55 12.70
CA ILE A 23 -14.97 8.78 12.80
C ILE A 23 -14.56 9.86 11.79
N LEU A 24 -15.09 9.81 10.56
CA LEU A 24 -14.82 10.82 9.53
C LEU A 24 -15.30 12.21 9.95
N ASP A 25 -16.50 12.31 10.53
CA ASP A 25 -17.04 13.59 11.00
C ASP A 25 -16.20 14.16 12.15
N ARG A 26 -15.70 13.32 13.07
CA ARG A 26 -14.72 13.76 14.10
C ARG A 26 -13.39 14.19 13.49
N LEU A 27 -12.92 13.46 12.48
CA LEU A 27 -11.64 13.72 11.82
C LEU A 27 -11.66 15.07 11.07
N TYR A 28 -12.77 15.38 10.40
CA TYR A 28 -12.98 16.64 9.68
C TYR A 28 -13.22 17.85 10.57
N ASN A 29 -13.41 17.68 11.88
CA ASN A 29 -13.43 18.82 12.82
C ASN A 29 -12.06 19.50 12.97
N HIS A 30 -10.98 18.89 12.48
CA HIS A 30 -9.64 19.44 12.55
C HIS A 30 -9.19 20.03 11.19
N PRO A 31 -8.81 21.32 11.13
CA PRO A 31 -8.34 21.97 9.90
C PRO A 31 -7.16 21.27 9.23
N ALA A 32 -6.19 20.78 10.02
CA ALA A 32 -5.02 20.06 9.52
C ALA A 32 -5.40 18.79 8.75
N THR A 33 -6.39 18.05 9.25
CA THR A 33 -6.85 16.84 8.57
C THR A 33 -7.60 17.15 7.29
N CYS A 34 -8.41 18.20 7.28
CA CYS A 34 -9.09 18.66 6.07
C CYS A 34 -8.08 19.03 4.98
N LEU A 35 -6.99 19.71 5.35
CA LEU A 35 -5.91 20.05 4.44
C LEU A 35 -5.17 18.80 3.94
N ALA A 36 -4.86 17.84 4.82
CA ALA A 36 -4.21 16.59 4.45
C ALA A 36 -5.05 15.78 3.45
N VAL A 37 -6.34 15.62 3.71
CA VAL A 37 -7.27 14.94 2.79
C VAL A 37 -7.37 15.68 1.46
N TYR A 38 -7.49 17.00 1.48
CA TYR A 38 -7.50 17.81 0.26
C TYR A 38 -6.22 17.66 -0.58
N ARG A 39 -5.05 17.56 0.05
CA ARG A 39 -3.76 17.39 -0.64
C ARG A 39 -3.63 16.06 -1.36
N GLU A 40 -4.23 14.99 -0.84
CA GLU A 40 -4.18 13.68 -1.49
C GLU A 40 -5.17 13.55 -2.65
N LEU A 41 -6.25 14.34 -2.69
CA LEU A 41 -7.29 14.22 -3.72
C LEU A 41 -6.75 14.26 -5.17
N PRO A 42 -7.39 13.54 -6.11
CA PRO A 42 -7.11 13.70 -7.54
C PRO A 42 -7.20 15.16 -8.00
N SER A 43 -6.38 15.56 -8.96
CA SER A 43 -6.30 16.95 -9.44
C SER A 43 -7.66 17.54 -9.85
N LEU A 44 -8.51 16.72 -10.46
CA LEU A 44 -9.86 17.13 -10.85
C LEU A 44 -10.79 17.32 -9.64
N ALA A 45 -10.73 16.42 -8.65
CA ALA A 45 -11.48 16.53 -7.40
C ALA A 45 -11.09 17.78 -6.60
N LYS A 46 -9.79 18.13 -6.55
CA LYS A 46 -9.29 19.38 -5.95
C LYS A 46 -9.94 20.61 -6.57
N ASN A 47 -10.03 20.64 -7.91
CA ASN A 47 -10.68 21.73 -8.63
C ASN A 47 -12.16 21.87 -8.28
N TYR A 48 -12.89 20.75 -8.12
CA TYR A 48 -14.29 20.79 -7.70
C TYR A 48 -14.45 21.37 -6.30
N VAL A 49 -13.67 20.88 -5.35
CA VAL A 49 -13.68 21.37 -3.96
C VAL A 49 -13.37 22.87 -3.92
N MET A 50 -12.33 23.32 -4.63
CA MET A 50 -11.97 24.75 -4.65
C MET A 50 -13.04 25.65 -5.27
N ARG A 51 -13.71 25.19 -6.34
CA ARG A 51 -14.83 25.94 -6.93
C ARG A 51 -16.04 26.02 -6.00
N MET A 52 -16.26 24.99 -5.19
CA MET A 52 -17.41 24.90 -4.28
C MET A 52 -17.14 25.49 -2.89
N LEU A 53 -15.88 25.69 -2.50
CA LEU A 53 -15.47 26.15 -1.17
C LEU A 53 -16.13 27.47 -0.75
N PHE A 54 -16.41 28.34 -1.72
CA PHE A 54 -17.02 29.66 -1.50
C PHE A 54 -18.50 29.72 -1.87
N LEU A 55 -19.10 28.60 -2.28
CA LEU A 55 -20.52 28.53 -2.63
C LEU A 55 -21.34 28.03 -1.45
N ASP A 56 -22.41 28.76 -1.12
CA ASP A 56 -23.35 28.37 -0.07
C ASP A 56 -24.55 27.59 -0.61
N GLN A 57 -24.77 27.64 -1.93
CA GLN A 57 -25.86 26.93 -2.61
C GLN A 57 -25.38 25.61 -3.23
N PRO A 58 -26.22 24.55 -3.24
CA PRO A 58 -25.90 23.31 -3.93
C PRO A 58 -25.80 23.54 -5.44
N LEU A 59 -24.82 22.90 -6.09
CA LEU A 59 -24.62 22.97 -7.54
C LEU A 59 -25.31 21.79 -8.23
N PRO A 60 -26.11 21.98 -9.30
CA PRO A 60 -26.70 20.88 -10.04
C PRO A 60 -25.66 19.88 -10.56
N GLN A 61 -25.90 18.57 -10.43
CA GLN A 61 -24.95 17.53 -10.86
C GLN A 61 -24.61 17.64 -12.36
N ALA A 62 -25.60 17.97 -13.18
CA ALA A 62 -25.42 18.20 -14.62
C ALA A 62 -24.45 19.37 -14.90
N ALA A 63 -24.45 20.41 -14.07
CA ALA A 63 -23.53 21.53 -14.23
C ALA A 63 -22.09 21.14 -13.90
N VAL A 64 -21.89 20.28 -12.90
CA VAL A 64 -20.55 19.76 -12.54
C VAL A 64 -20.03 18.83 -13.64
N ALA A 65 -20.88 17.98 -14.23
CA ALA A 65 -20.51 17.13 -15.36
C ALA A 65 -20.07 17.95 -16.59
N LEU A 66 -20.69 19.11 -16.83
CA LEU A 66 -20.33 20.01 -17.93
C LEU A 66 -18.96 20.69 -17.75
N TRP A 67 -18.34 20.64 -16.57
CA TRP A 67 -16.99 21.16 -16.36
C TRP A 67 -15.89 20.32 -17.02
N VAL A 68 -16.22 19.10 -17.44
CA VAL A 68 -15.27 18.13 -18.01
C VAL A 68 -15.59 17.91 -19.49
N LYS A 69 -14.55 17.69 -20.29
CA LYS A 69 -14.70 17.33 -21.70
C LYS A 69 -15.21 15.89 -21.81
N LYS A 70 -15.96 15.59 -22.88
CA LYS A 70 -16.54 14.25 -23.11
C LYS A 70 -15.52 13.11 -23.05
N ASP A 71 -14.28 13.36 -23.47
CA ASP A 71 -13.20 12.36 -23.49
C ASP A 71 -12.72 11.94 -22.08
N SER A 72 -12.91 12.80 -21.07
CA SER A 72 -12.47 12.58 -19.68
C SER A 72 -13.65 12.30 -18.74
N GLN A 73 -14.79 11.83 -19.27
CA GLN A 73 -15.97 11.54 -18.44
C GLN A 73 -15.72 10.43 -17.42
N LYS A 74 -14.87 9.44 -17.76
CA LYS A 74 -14.47 8.38 -16.82
C LYS A 74 -13.76 8.94 -15.58
N ASP A 75 -12.86 9.91 -15.79
CA ASP A 75 -12.13 10.57 -14.70
C ASP A 75 -13.08 11.39 -13.81
N HIS A 76 -14.12 11.98 -14.41
CA HIS A 76 -15.19 12.64 -13.66
C HIS A 76 -15.93 11.66 -12.75
N ASP A 77 -16.40 10.53 -13.29
CA ASP A 77 -17.16 9.54 -12.54
C ASP A 77 -16.32 8.94 -11.39
N GLU A 78 -15.03 8.71 -11.63
CA GLU A 78 -14.09 8.28 -10.59
C GLU A 78 -13.92 9.33 -9.49
N CYS A 79 -13.71 10.60 -9.85
CA CYS A 79 -13.60 11.69 -8.87
C CYS A 79 -14.88 11.87 -8.05
N VAL A 80 -16.05 11.71 -8.67
CA VAL A 80 -17.33 11.78 -7.98
C VAL A 80 -17.47 10.65 -6.96
N SER A 81 -17.10 9.43 -7.36
CA SER A 81 -17.05 8.27 -6.46
C SER A 81 -16.08 8.48 -5.30
N VAL A 82 -14.90 9.07 -5.56
CA VAL A 82 -13.92 9.39 -4.51
C VAL A 82 -14.48 10.40 -3.51
N LEU A 83 -15.03 11.53 -3.98
CA LEU A 83 -15.54 12.59 -3.11
C LEU A 83 -16.78 12.15 -2.32
N ALA A 84 -17.64 11.33 -2.93
CA ALA A 84 -18.79 10.74 -2.26
C ALA A 84 -18.38 9.68 -1.23
N GLY A 85 -17.43 8.81 -1.56
CA GLY A 85 -16.89 7.78 -0.67
C GLY A 85 -16.19 8.34 0.55
N LEU A 86 -15.55 9.51 0.42
CA LEU A 86 -14.95 10.24 1.54
C LEU A 86 -15.95 11.14 2.28
N ARG A 87 -17.22 11.20 1.87
CA ARG A 87 -18.24 12.08 2.45
C ARG A 87 -17.84 13.57 2.50
N LEU A 88 -17.02 13.99 1.54
CA LEU A 88 -16.59 15.39 1.40
C LEU A 88 -17.69 16.26 0.81
N TRP A 89 -18.61 15.64 0.07
CA TRP A 89 -19.83 16.25 -0.41
C TRP A 89 -21.00 15.27 -0.31
N HIS A 90 -22.22 15.81 -0.39
CA HIS A 90 -23.46 15.05 -0.32
C HIS A 90 -24.37 15.44 -1.50
N SER A 91 -25.21 14.50 -1.94
CA SER A 91 -26.27 14.79 -2.89
C SER A 91 -27.46 15.40 -2.13
N GLN A 92 -27.92 16.57 -2.57
CA GLN A 92 -29.06 17.27 -2.02
C GLN A 92 -30.06 17.56 -3.14
N GLN A 93 -31.35 17.38 -2.88
CA GLN A 93 -32.39 17.67 -3.84
C GLN A 93 -32.63 19.18 -3.93
N LEU A 94 -32.58 19.71 -5.16
CA LEU A 94 -32.83 21.10 -5.50
C LEU A 94 -34.32 21.32 -5.80
N GLN A 95 -34.73 22.59 -5.84
CA GLN A 95 -36.05 22.99 -6.30
C GLN A 95 -36.27 22.50 -7.75
N GLY A 96 -37.37 21.80 -8.00
CA GLY A 96 -37.65 21.18 -9.30
C GLY A 96 -37.21 19.71 -9.45
N GLY A 97 -36.79 19.04 -8.37
CA GLY A 97 -36.51 17.59 -8.39
C GLY A 97 -35.13 17.20 -8.93
N LEU A 98 -34.32 18.18 -9.33
CA LEU A 98 -32.94 17.96 -9.75
C LEU A 98 -32.06 17.62 -8.54
N GLN A 99 -31.03 16.80 -8.75
CA GLN A 99 -30.02 16.57 -7.73
C GLN A 99 -28.89 17.60 -7.87
N GLY A 100 -28.38 18.07 -6.73
CA GLY A 100 -27.21 18.93 -6.64
C GLY A 100 -26.18 18.37 -5.65
N TYR A 101 -24.93 18.79 -5.82
CA TYR A 101 -23.85 18.52 -4.88
C TYR A 101 -23.67 19.70 -3.93
N ILE A 102 -23.52 19.40 -2.65
CA ILE A 102 -23.13 20.36 -1.61
C ILE A 102 -21.94 19.80 -0.81
N LEU A 103 -20.93 20.62 -0.55
CA LEU A 103 -19.81 20.22 0.31
C LEU A 103 -20.30 19.95 1.73
N ASN A 104 -19.65 19.01 2.42
CA ASN A 104 -19.85 18.81 3.84
C ASN A 104 -19.51 20.12 4.58
N PRO A 105 -20.45 20.72 5.35
CA PRO A 105 -20.25 22.03 5.97
C PRO A 105 -19.06 22.04 6.93
N VAL A 106 -18.86 20.96 7.71
CA VAL A 106 -17.74 20.84 8.65
C VAL A 106 -16.40 20.86 7.91
N PHE A 107 -16.31 20.07 6.83
CA PHE A 107 -15.10 20.03 6.00
C PHE A 107 -14.87 21.37 5.29
N LYS A 108 -15.93 22.00 4.76
CA LYS A 108 -15.87 23.29 4.06
C LYS A 108 -15.32 24.39 4.97
N ASP A 109 -15.84 24.49 6.20
CA ASP A 109 -15.45 25.53 7.14
C ASP A 109 -14.02 25.33 7.65
N ASN A 110 -13.64 24.09 7.98
CA ASN A 110 -12.30 23.77 8.45
C ASN A 110 -11.24 23.84 7.34
N LEU A 111 -11.58 23.49 6.09
CA LEU A 111 -10.69 23.69 4.94
C LEU A 111 -10.52 25.19 4.63
N ARG A 112 -11.60 25.99 4.70
CA ARG A 112 -11.51 27.44 4.54
C ARG A 112 -10.61 28.05 5.61
N THR A 113 -10.75 27.60 6.85
CA THR A 113 -9.91 28.01 7.99
C THR A 113 -8.44 27.66 7.75
N ALA A 114 -8.15 26.46 7.24
CA ALA A 114 -6.79 26.02 6.91
C ALA A 114 -6.15 26.83 5.77
N LEU A 115 -6.94 27.26 4.76
CA LEU A 115 -6.43 27.95 3.57
C LEU A 115 -6.30 29.47 3.73
N LEU A 116 -7.26 30.11 4.38
CA LEU A 116 -7.32 31.57 4.52
C LEU A 116 -6.69 32.08 5.82
N GLY A 117 -6.31 31.17 6.72
CA GLY A 117 -5.85 31.52 8.05
C GLY A 117 -7.02 31.88 8.97
N GLY A 118 -7.11 31.16 10.10
CA GLY A 118 -8.16 31.32 11.10
C GLY A 118 -8.16 30.14 12.07
N GLY A 119 -9.00 30.20 13.11
CA GLY A 119 -9.19 29.10 14.06
C GLY A 119 -8.12 29.01 15.16
N THR A 120 -8.27 28.01 16.02
CA THR A 120 -7.29 27.70 17.08
C THR A 120 -6.06 27.06 16.46
N ALA A 121 -4.86 27.57 16.80
CA ALA A 121 -3.60 26.96 16.38
C ALA A 121 -3.59 25.45 16.76
N TRP A 122 -3.28 24.60 15.77
CA TRP A 122 -3.32 23.14 15.91
C TRP A 122 -2.37 22.62 17.01
N ALA A 123 -1.28 23.34 17.25
CA ALA A 123 -0.43 23.22 18.41
C ALA A 123 -0.12 24.64 18.89
N GLU A 124 0.04 24.86 20.20
CA GLU A 124 0.72 26.06 20.67
C GLU A 124 2.04 26.15 19.91
N GLU A 125 2.21 27.15 19.05
CA GLU A 125 3.34 27.29 18.13
C GLU A 125 4.65 27.55 18.86
N GLY A 126 5.12 26.67 19.75
CA GLY A 126 6.39 26.80 20.46
C GLY A 126 6.62 28.13 21.18
N SER A 127 5.64 29.03 21.20
CA SER A 127 5.76 30.42 21.65
C SER A 127 5.83 30.49 23.17
N THR A 128 5.44 29.40 23.85
CA THR A 128 5.65 29.14 25.28
C THR A 128 7.00 28.50 25.59
N LEU A 129 7.78 28.05 24.60
CA LEU A 129 9.08 27.41 24.77
C LEU A 129 10.18 28.37 24.30
N GLY A 130 10.91 28.98 25.25
CA GLY A 130 12.01 29.92 24.98
C GLY A 130 13.13 29.40 24.05
N PRO A 131 14.19 30.21 23.80
CA PRO A 131 15.21 29.92 22.81
C PRO A 131 15.91 28.58 23.06
N ASP A 132 16.07 27.82 21.98
CA ASP A 132 16.60 26.46 22.01
C ASP A 132 18.12 26.44 22.00
N ARG A 133 18.70 26.10 23.16
CA ARG A 133 20.16 25.98 23.32
C ARG A 133 20.76 24.75 22.63
N HIS A 134 19.93 23.81 22.16
CA HIS A 134 20.36 22.52 21.62
C HIS A 134 19.68 22.21 20.28
N ALA A 135 19.41 23.24 19.49
CA ALA A 135 18.89 23.07 18.14
C ALA A 135 19.80 22.13 17.35
N ARG A 136 19.18 21.16 16.67
CA ARG A 136 19.87 20.25 15.76
C ARG A 136 19.80 20.80 14.35
N ASP A 137 20.88 20.62 13.61
CA ASP A 137 20.96 20.83 12.18
C ASP A 137 20.10 19.80 11.43
N ILE A 138 19.62 20.18 10.25
CA ILE A 138 18.73 19.35 9.43
C ILE A 138 19.43 18.05 9.02
N GLU A 139 20.72 18.12 8.68
CA GLU A 139 21.50 16.95 8.25
C GLU A 139 21.64 15.90 9.36
N SER A 140 21.85 16.31 10.62
CA SER A 140 21.88 15.36 11.74
C SER A 140 20.52 14.74 12.04
N LEU A 141 19.40 15.46 11.82
CA LEU A 141 18.06 14.90 11.95
C LEU A 141 17.77 13.87 10.85
N ASP A 142 18.21 14.14 9.62
CA ASP A 142 18.04 13.23 8.49
C ASP A 142 18.87 11.95 8.67
N ARG A 143 20.13 12.09 9.09
CA ARG A 143 21.00 10.95 9.44
C ARG A 143 20.38 10.11 10.56
N TYR A 144 19.90 10.74 11.62
CA TYR A 144 19.22 10.05 12.71
C TYR A 144 17.99 9.28 12.24
N ALA A 145 17.14 9.90 11.41
CA ALA A 145 15.92 9.30 10.92
C ALA A 145 16.21 8.05 10.09
N MET A 146 17.17 8.15 9.16
CA MET A 146 17.58 7.04 8.30
C MET A 146 18.24 5.91 9.10
N GLU A 147 19.18 6.20 10.00
CA GLU A 147 19.82 5.18 10.85
C GLU A 147 18.78 4.39 11.67
N ARG A 148 17.77 5.09 12.23
CA ARG A 148 16.70 4.46 12.99
C ARG A 148 15.82 3.57 12.12
N TRP A 149 15.47 4.03 10.92
CA TRP A 149 14.67 3.25 9.98
C TRP A 149 15.44 2.03 9.45
N GLU A 150 16.71 2.20 9.12
CA GLU A 150 17.58 1.12 8.63
C GLU A 150 17.76 0.01 9.67
N VAL A 151 17.84 0.33 10.97
CA VAL A 151 17.88 -0.68 12.04
C VAL A 151 16.66 -1.60 11.99
N ILE A 152 15.48 -1.06 11.67
CA ILE A 152 14.24 -1.85 11.54
C ILE A 152 14.32 -2.76 10.31
N LEU A 153 14.78 -2.24 9.17
CA LEU A 153 14.91 -3.02 7.94
C LEU A 153 15.99 -4.09 8.05
N GLN A 154 17.11 -3.79 8.71
CA GLN A 154 18.19 -4.74 8.99
C GLN A 154 17.71 -5.91 9.86
N PHE A 155 16.83 -5.64 10.82
CA PHE A 155 16.20 -6.70 11.63
C PHE A 155 15.36 -7.65 10.77
N MET A 156 14.62 -7.13 9.78
CA MET A 156 13.85 -7.97 8.86
C MET A 156 14.72 -8.90 7.98
N VAL A 157 15.95 -8.47 7.69
CA VAL A 157 16.91 -9.24 6.88
C VAL A 157 17.74 -10.23 7.73
N GLY A 158 17.54 -10.25 9.05
CA GLY A 158 18.21 -11.18 9.96
C GLY A 158 19.56 -10.69 10.51
N SER A 159 19.84 -9.39 10.41
CA SER A 159 20.98 -8.78 11.11
C SER A 159 20.73 -8.79 12.63
N PRO A 160 21.76 -8.97 13.48
CA PRO A 160 21.63 -9.02 14.96
C PRO A 160 21.25 -7.68 15.62
N SER A 161 20.60 -6.78 14.89
CA SER A 161 20.18 -5.46 15.37
C SER A 161 19.04 -5.58 16.38
N ALA A 162 19.22 -5.00 17.55
CA ALA A 162 18.22 -5.01 18.62
C ALA A 162 17.09 -4.00 18.32
N VAL A 163 15.91 -4.52 18.02
CA VAL A 163 14.64 -3.76 18.00
C VAL A 163 13.85 -3.99 19.28
N SER A 164 12.93 -3.06 19.60
CA SER A 164 12.01 -3.23 20.73
C SER A 164 11.09 -4.44 20.49
N GLN A 165 10.68 -5.11 21.57
CA GLN A 165 9.75 -6.25 21.49
C GLN A 165 8.42 -5.83 20.86
N ASP A 166 7.92 -4.64 21.20
CA ASP A 166 6.68 -4.10 20.65
C ASP A 166 6.75 -3.94 19.13
N LEU A 167 7.90 -3.49 18.59
CA LEU A 167 8.12 -3.37 17.16
C LEU A 167 8.19 -4.74 16.47
N ALA A 168 8.85 -5.72 17.10
CA ALA A 168 8.88 -7.09 16.59
C ALA A 168 7.48 -7.72 16.54
N HIS A 169 6.66 -7.50 17.59
CA HIS A 169 5.26 -7.91 17.60
C HIS A 169 4.45 -7.24 16.50
N LEU A 170 4.66 -5.93 16.26
CA LEU A 170 3.99 -5.20 15.20
C LEU A 170 4.37 -5.72 13.79
N LEU A 171 5.64 -6.07 13.56
CA LEU A 171 6.10 -6.66 12.30
C LEU A 171 5.45 -8.03 12.04
N VAL A 172 5.27 -8.83 13.08
CA VAL A 172 4.58 -10.12 13.01
C VAL A 172 3.08 -9.93 12.76
N GLN A 173 2.44 -9.01 13.49
CA GLN A 173 1.02 -8.70 13.31
C GLN A 173 0.71 -8.10 11.93
N ALA A 174 1.61 -7.26 11.41
CA ALA A 174 1.54 -6.72 10.05
C ALA A 174 1.74 -7.79 8.95
N GLY A 175 2.05 -9.03 9.34
CA GLY A 175 2.29 -10.15 8.42
C GLY A 175 3.62 -10.06 7.66
N LEU A 176 4.52 -9.15 8.05
CA LEU A 176 5.82 -8.94 7.41
C LEU A 176 6.87 -9.95 7.90
N MET A 177 6.73 -10.41 9.15
CA MET A 177 7.56 -11.47 9.73
C MET A 177 6.68 -12.57 10.32
N LYS A 178 7.24 -13.76 10.46
CA LYS A 178 6.64 -14.88 11.18
C LYS A 178 7.58 -15.30 12.29
N SER A 179 7.01 -15.58 13.46
CA SER A 179 7.73 -16.20 14.57
C SER A 179 7.07 -17.54 14.86
N GLU A 180 7.87 -18.61 14.78
CA GLU A 180 7.48 -19.93 15.25
C GLU A 180 8.09 -20.15 16.64
N ALA A 181 7.40 -20.90 17.50
CA ALA A 181 7.78 -21.05 18.90
C ALA A 181 9.18 -21.69 19.01
N GLY A 182 10.17 -20.90 19.44
CA GLY A 182 11.55 -21.35 19.67
C GLY A 182 12.55 -21.00 18.56
N GLU A 183 12.11 -20.45 17.42
CA GLU A 183 12.99 -20.01 16.34
C GLU A 183 13.05 -18.48 16.20
N ALA A 184 14.15 -17.98 15.64
CA ALA A 184 14.26 -16.56 15.31
C ALA A 184 13.19 -16.19 14.28
N PRO A 185 12.58 -14.99 14.38
CA PRO A 185 11.55 -14.58 13.44
C PRO A 185 12.13 -14.50 12.02
N TYR A 186 11.43 -15.10 11.06
CA TYR A 186 11.81 -15.10 9.65
C TYR A 186 10.86 -14.25 8.81
N ILE A 187 11.37 -13.70 7.72
CA ILE A 187 10.63 -12.79 6.84
C ILE A 187 9.60 -13.54 5.99
N THR A 188 8.42 -12.93 5.78
CA THR A 188 7.38 -13.50 4.91
C THR A 188 7.53 -13.04 3.46
N SER A 189 6.74 -13.62 2.55
CA SER A 189 6.67 -13.11 1.17
C SER A 189 6.21 -11.66 1.08
N ALA A 190 5.32 -11.24 1.98
CA ALA A 190 4.89 -9.85 2.09
C ALA A 190 6.01 -8.96 2.65
N GLY A 191 6.80 -9.48 3.61
CA GLY A 191 8.01 -8.81 4.11
C GLY A 191 9.04 -8.54 3.02
N PHE A 192 9.30 -9.51 2.14
CA PHE A 192 10.20 -9.32 1.00
C PHE A 192 9.71 -8.24 0.03
N GLN A 193 8.41 -8.22 -0.28
CA GLN A 193 7.82 -7.17 -1.12
C GLN A 193 7.94 -5.80 -0.43
N PHE A 194 7.68 -5.72 0.88
CA PHE A 194 7.78 -4.49 1.66
C PHE A 194 9.19 -3.88 1.60
N LEU A 195 10.23 -4.70 1.73
CA LEU A 195 11.63 -4.24 1.68
C LEU A 195 12.01 -3.57 0.34
N LEU A 196 11.30 -3.90 -0.75
CA LEU A 196 11.56 -3.37 -2.09
C LEU A 196 10.71 -2.13 -2.42
N LEU A 197 9.76 -1.76 -1.57
CA LEU A 197 8.99 -0.53 -1.73
C LEU A 197 9.87 0.71 -1.50
N ASP A 198 9.44 1.86 -2.02
CA ASP A 198 10.05 3.14 -1.66
C ASP A 198 9.81 3.47 -0.18
N THR A 199 10.70 4.28 0.40
CA THR A 199 10.66 4.62 1.83
C THR A 199 9.32 5.24 2.27
N ALA A 200 8.67 6.03 1.41
CA ALA A 200 7.39 6.64 1.75
C ALA A 200 6.28 5.60 1.85
N SER A 201 6.19 4.69 0.87
CA SER A 201 5.25 3.56 0.88
C SER A 201 5.49 2.61 2.05
N GLN A 202 6.76 2.32 2.36
CA GLN A 202 7.11 1.50 3.53
C GLN A 202 6.59 2.13 4.83
N LEU A 203 6.90 3.40 5.07
CA LEU A 203 6.45 4.13 6.26
C LEU A 203 4.93 4.21 6.33
N TRP A 204 4.26 4.44 5.20
CA TRP A 204 2.80 4.52 5.12
C TRP A 204 2.14 3.18 5.44
N TYR A 205 2.58 2.09 4.81
CA TYR A 205 2.09 0.75 5.11
C TYR A 205 2.25 0.43 6.59
N PHE A 206 3.43 0.71 7.15
CA PHE A 206 3.72 0.44 8.54
C PHE A 206 2.85 1.27 9.51
N THR A 207 2.63 2.56 9.18
CA THR A 207 1.76 3.46 9.96
C THR A 207 0.31 2.98 9.94
N LEU A 208 -0.19 2.50 8.81
CA LEU A 208 -1.54 1.94 8.71
C LEU A 208 -1.72 0.69 9.57
N GLN A 209 -0.74 -0.21 9.57
CA GLN A 209 -0.81 -1.40 10.41
C GLN A 209 -0.76 -1.03 11.90
N TYR A 210 0.07 -0.06 12.26
CA TYR A 210 0.08 0.49 13.62
C TYR A 210 -1.29 1.06 14.01
N LEU A 211 -1.93 1.84 13.15
CA LEU A 211 -3.26 2.42 13.43
C LEU A 211 -4.34 1.35 13.60
N LYS A 212 -4.31 0.26 12.83
CA LYS A 212 -5.24 -0.85 13.00
C LYS A 212 -5.05 -1.56 14.33
N THR A 213 -3.79 -1.82 14.73
CA THR A 213 -3.49 -2.36 16.05
C THR A 213 -3.89 -1.40 17.17
N ALA A 214 -3.74 -0.09 16.95
CA ALA A 214 -4.07 0.93 17.94
C ALA A 214 -5.59 1.10 18.17
N GLN A 215 -6.44 0.73 17.19
CA GLN A 215 -7.90 0.81 17.32
C GLN A 215 -8.46 -0.12 18.41
N ASP A 216 -7.73 -1.19 18.77
CA ASP A 216 -8.13 -2.13 19.82
C ASP A 216 -7.84 -1.61 21.25
N TYR A 217 -7.14 -0.48 21.39
CA TYR A 217 -6.85 0.15 22.69
C TYR A 217 -7.88 1.24 23.02
N SER A 218 -8.50 1.15 24.20
CA SER A 218 -9.49 2.13 24.69
C SER A 218 -8.96 3.56 24.69
N VAL A 219 -9.80 4.51 24.23
CA VAL A 219 -9.49 5.94 24.07
C VAL A 219 -9.63 6.75 25.38
N GLU A 220 -9.90 6.07 26.50
CA GLU A 220 -10.03 6.71 27.82
C GLU A 220 -8.65 7.05 28.39
N GLY A 221 -8.18 8.29 28.16
CA GLY A 221 -6.91 8.81 28.70
C GLY A 221 -5.95 9.43 27.65
N MET A 222 -6.49 10.21 26.71
CA MET A 222 -5.83 10.72 25.50
C MET A 222 -4.41 11.34 25.68
N SER A 223 -4.07 11.87 26.85
CA SER A 223 -2.74 12.46 27.08
C SER A 223 -1.63 11.42 27.24
N GLU A 224 -1.91 10.28 27.88
CA GLU A 224 -0.91 9.22 28.08
C GLU A 224 -0.74 8.38 26.80
N SER A 225 -1.83 8.12 26.09
CA SER A 225 -1.78 7.42 24.80
C SER A 225 -1.05 8.22 23.72
N LEU A 226 -1.19 9.55 23.69
CA LEU A 226 -0.45 10.42 22.76
C LEU A 226 1.06 10.45 23.06
N LEU A 227 1.45 10.42 24.35
CA LEU A 227 2.85 10.34 24.74
C LEU A 227 3.48 8.99 24.38
N THR A 228 2.73 7.90 24.54
CA THR A 228 3.14 6.56 24.10
C THR A 228 3.29 6.52 22.57
N PHE A 229 2.32 7.06 21.83
CA PHE A 229 2.41 7.19 20.38
C PHE A 229 3.63 8.00 19.94
N LEU A 230 3.93 9.09 20.64
CA LEU A 230 5.12 9.90 20.39
C LEU A 230 6.43 9.14 20.62
N GLN A 231 6.47 8.19 21.57
CA GLN A 231 7.61 7.30 21.72
C GLN A 231 7.74 6.32 20.55
N HIS A 232 6.64 5.79 20.02
CA HIS A 232 6.69 4.94 18.82
C HIS A 232 7.16 5.72 17.59
N LEU A 233 6.66 6.95 17.38
CA LEU A 233 7.15 7.83 16.31
C LEU A 233 8.66 8.11 16.42
N ARG A 234 9.16 8.22 17.66
CA ARG A 234 10.60 8.35 17.92
C ARG A 234 11.36 7.06 17.62
N GLU A 235 10.79 5.90 17.92
CA GLU A 235 11.42 4.63 17.60
C GLU A 235 11.57 4.42 16.08
N PHE A 236 10.56 4.85 15.31
CA PHE A 236 10.54 4.82 13.84
C PHE A 236 11.46 5.88 13.19
N GLY A 237 11.97 6.83 13.97
CA GLY A 237 12.77 7.94 13.43
C GLY A 237 11.96 9.05 12.77
N LEU A 238 10.62 9.05 12.87
CA LEU A 238 9.74 10.13 12.38
C LEU A 238 9.88 11.40 13.23
N VAL A 239 10.22 11.24 14.51
CA VAL A 239 10.40 12.33 15.45
C VAL A 239 11.70 12.17 16.22
N PHE A 240 12.49 13.23 16.30
CA PHE A 240 13.63 13.30 17.20
C PHE A 240 13.23 13.89 18.55
N GLN A 241 13.53 13.16 19.63
CA GLN A 241 13.49 13.67 20.99
C GLN A 241 14.82 13.42 21.69
N ARG A 242 15.40 14.50 22.24
CA ARG A 242 16.66 14.43 22.99
C ARG A 242 16.57 13.53 24.22
N LYS A 243 15.45 13.58 24.95
CA LYS A 243 15.17 12.76 26.14
C LYS A 243 13.72 12.27 26.05
N ARG A 244 13.42 11.06 26.56
CA ARG A 244 12.05 10.48 26.56
C ARG A 244 10.99 11.40 27.17
N LYS A 245 11.37 12.21 28.18
CA LYS A 245 10.47 13.17 28.86
C LYS A 245 10.65 14.61 28.39
N SER A 246 11.31 14.84 27.25
CA SER A 246 11.51 16.19 26.69
C SER A 246 10.17 16.76 26.25
N ARG A 247 9.87 18.00 26.66
CA ARG A 247 8.67 18.72 26.20
C ARG A 247 8.77 19.16 24.73
N ARG A 248 9.99 19.24 24.19
CA ARG A 248 10.27 19.62 22.80
C ARG A 248 10.70 18.41 21.99
N TYR A 249 10.15 18.29 20.79
CA TYR A 249 10.47 17.28 19.78
C TYR A 249 10.60 17.92 18.40
N TYR A 250 11.31 17.27 17.48
CA TYR A 250 11.55 17.77 16.12
C TYR A 250 11.07 16.72 15.13
N PRO A 251 10.11 17.04 14.25
CA PRO A 251 9.79 16.19 13.11
C PRO A 251 11.02 16.02 12.22
N THR A 252 11.25 14.80 11.73
CA THR A 252 12.32 14.52 10.77
C THR A 252 11.79 14.60 9.34
N ARG A 253 12.69 14.60 8.35
CA ARG A 253 12.29 14.59 6.93
C ARG A 253 11.47 13.35 6.55
N LEU A 254 11.63 12.21 7.24
CA LEU A 254 10.77 11.03 7.05
C LEU A 254 9.30 11.33 7.36
N ALA A 255 9.01 12.11 8.41
CA ALA A 255 7.64 12.52 8.73
C ALA A 255 7.06 13.48 7.67
N ILE A 256 7.91 14.31 7.07
CA ILE A 256 7.51 15.20 5.98
C ILE A 256 7.24 14.39 4.71
N THR A 257 8.11 13.45 4.36
CA THR A 257 7.93 12.54 3.22
C THR A 257 6.64 11.73 3.35
N LEU A 258 6.35 11.21 4.55
CA LEU A 258 5.09 10.54 4.85
C LEU A 258 3.88 11.48 4.66
N ALA A 259 3.96 12.72 5.15
CA ALA A 259 2.89 13.71 5.08
C ALA A 259 2.73 14.34 3.68
N ALA A 260 3.75 14.26 2.82
CA ALA A 260 3.70 14.73 1.44
C ALA A 260 2.93 13.77 0.52
N GLY A 261 2.57 12.58 1.03
CA GLY A 261 1.79 11.57 0.32
C GLY A 261 2.66 10.64 -0.54
N VAL A 262 2.16 9.43 -0.77
CA VAL A 262 2.76 8.40 -1.65
C VAL A 262 2.61 8.78 -3.15
N THR A 263 2.18 10.01 -3.45
CA THR A 263 1.89 10.46 -4.81
C THR A 263 3.13 10.72 -5.67
N THR A 264 4.34 10.53 -5.16
CA THR A 264 5.57 10.53 -5.97
C THR A 264 5.79 9.19 -6.67
N SER A 265 4.79 8.74 -7.43
CA SER A 265 5.04 7.86 -8.57
C SER A 265 5.69 8.72 -9.67
N SER A 266 7.01 8.88 -9.62
CA SER A 266 7.87 9.21 -10.77
C SER A 266 7.26 10.20 -11.79
N SER A 267 6.86 11.40 -11.37
CA SER A 267 6.67 12.52 -12.27
C SER A 267 7.78 13.54 -12.02
N THR A 268 8.85 13.42 -12.81
CA THR A 268 9.80 14.51 -13.07
C THR A 268 9.02 15.68 -13.69
N SER A 269 8.45 16.51 -12.84
CA SER A 269 7.94 17.83 -13.23
C SER A 269 8.37 18.84 -12.18
N SER A 270 9.51 19.46 -12.48
CA SER A 270 9.98 20.78 -12.06
C SER A 270 8.95 21.65 -11.35
N SER A 271 8.95 21.61 -10.02
CA SER A 271 8.55 22.74 -9.19
C SER A 271 9.80 23.27 -8.47
N ASN A 272 10.40 24.30 -9.08
CA ASN A 272 11.44 25.10 -8.48
C ASN A 272 10.88 25.81 -7.24
N LEU A 273 11.20 25.31 -6.05
CA LEU A 273 11.23 26.13 -4.84
C LEU A 273 12.57 25.91 -4.15
N ALA A 274 13.26 27.02 -3.94
CA ALA A 274 14.67 27.09 -3.63
C ALA A 274 15.05 26.33 -2.34
N SER A 275 15.83 25.28 -2.51
CA SER A 275 16.79 24.79 -1.52
C SER A 275 18.02 24.33 -2.27
N THR A 276 19.17 24.89 -1.88
CA THR A 276 20.57 24.49 -2.11
C THR A 276 20.86 23.26 -2.99
N PRO A 277 21.92 23.31 -3.84
CA PRO A 277 22.35 22.18 -4.67
C PRO A 277 22.95 21.08 -3.78
N GLY A 278 22.10 20.29 -3.14
CA GLY A 278 22.43 18.93 -2.76
C GLY A 278 22.54 18.09 -4.03
N PRO A 279 23.31 16.99 -4.03
CA PRO A 279 23.39 16.12 -5.19
C PRO A 279 21.97 15.68 -5.52
N VAL A 280 21.55 15.96 -6.77
CA VAL A 280 20.46 15.28 -7.44
C VAL A 280 20.53 13.81 -7.01
N GLU A 281 19.45 13.21 -6.51
CA GLU A 281 19.39 11.78 -6.14
C GLU A 281 19.72 10.94 -7.39
N ALA A 282 21.01 10.80 -7.66
CA ALA A 282 21.56 10.00 -8.70
C ALA A 282 21.28 8.57 -8.27
N GLY A 283 20.56 7.82 -9.10
CA GLY A 283 20.36 6.39 -8.87
C GLY A 283 21.71 5.73 -8.62
N PHE A 284 21.84 5.06 -7.47
CA PHE A 284 23.10 4.40 -7.09
C PHE A 284 23.26 3.04 -7.77
N ILE A 285 22.27 2.59 -8.52
CA ILE A 285 22.28 1.29 -9.22
C ILE A 285 22.30 1.53 -10.72
N VAL A 286 23.25 0.90 -11.39
CA VAL A 286 23.33 0.82 -12.86
C VAL A 286 23.12 -0.64 -13.26
N VAL A 287 22.22 -0.88 -14.22
CA VAL A 287 21.94 -2.21 -14.75
C VAL A 287 22.29 -2.24 -16.23
N GLU A 288 23.13 -3.19 -16.64
CA GLU A 288 23.57 -3.38 -18.01
C GLU A 288 22.78 -4.50 -18.72
N THR A 289 22.77 -4.47 -20.05
CA THR A 289 22.06 -5.46 -20.90
C THR A 289 22.65 -6.88 -20.82
N ASN A 290 23.83 -7.04 -20.24
CA ASN A 290 24.47 -8.32 -19.94
C ASN A 290 24.03 -8.91 -18.58
N TYR A 291 22.97 -8.36 -17.98
CA TYR A 291 22.41 -8.77 -16.68
C TYR A 291 23.32 -8.47 -15.48
N ARG A 292 24.32 -7.60 -15.63
CA ARG A 292 25.13 -7.12 -14.50
C ARG A 292 24.52 -5.91 -13.84
N ILE A 293 24.56 -5.91 -12.51
CA ILE A 293 24.14 -4.83 -11.63
C ILE A 293 25.39 -4.26 -10.97
N TYR A 294 25.55 -2.94 -11.06
CA TYR A 294 26.58 -2.17 -10.38
C TYR A 294 25.91 -1.25 -9.37
N ALA A 295 26.02 -1.57 -8.09
CA ALA A 295 25.47 -0.79 -7.00
C ALA A 295 26.57 0.01 -6.30
N TYR A 296 26.54 1.34 -6.45
CA TYR A 296 27.44 2.30 -5.82
C TYR A 296 26.98 2.61 -4.39
N THR A 297 27.20 1.67 -3.48
CA THR A 297 26.78 1.80 -2.09
C THR A 297 27.71 1.07 -1.13
N ASN A 298 27.78 1.60 0.09
CA ASN A 298 28.47 1.00 1.23
C ASN A 298 27.47 0.49 2.28
N SER A 299 26.17 0.71 2.07
CA SER A 299 25.12 0.32 3.02
C SER A 299 24.90 -1.19 2.95
N GLU A 300 25.18 -1.89 4.06
CA GLU A 300 24.93 -3.33 4.19
C GLU A 300 23.48 -3.69 3.85
N LEU A 301 22.53 -2.82 4.20
CA LEU A 301 21.12 -3.02 3.88
C LEU A 301 20.90 -3.05 2.37
N GLN A 302 21.37 -2.03 1.65
CA GLN A 302 21.19 -1.95 0.19
C GLN A 302 21.88 -3.11 -0.51
N ILE A 303 23.05 -3.53 -0.03
CA ILE A 303 23.76 -4.72 -0.53
C ILE A 303 22.92 -5.98 -0.30
N ALA A 304 22.38 -6.15 0.90
CA ALA A 304 21.54 -7.31 1.21
C ALA A 304 20.25 -7.32 0.37
N LEU A 305 19.64 -6.16 0.11
CA LEU A 305 18.47 -6.04 -0.78
C LEU A 305 18.79 -6.47 -2.22
N VAL A 306 19.94 -6.07 -2.76
CA VAL A 306 20.40 -6.51 -4.09
C VAL A 306 20.63 -8.03 -4.10
N ALA A 307 21.18 -8.58 -3.01
CA ALA A 307 21.44 -10.02 -2.90
C ALA A 307 20.16 -10.87 -2.83
N LEU A 308 19.00 -10.27 -2.56
CA LEU A 308 17.72 -11.01 -2.52
C LEU A 308 17.31 -11.55 -3.88
N PHE A 309 17.74 -10.92 -4.98
CA PHE A 309 17.31 -11.26 -6.33
C PHE A 309 18.46 -11.40 -7.34
N SER A 310 19.70 -11.23 -6.90
CA SER A 310 20.90 -11.35 -7.74
C SER A 310 22.02 -12.09 -7.01
N GLU A 311 22.95 -12.66 -7.78
CA GLU A 311 24.15 -13.30 -7.27
C GLU A 311 25.28 -12.27 -7.14
N MET A 312 25.87 -12.16 -5.95
CA MET A 312 26.99 -11.25 -5.70
C MET A 312 28.29 -11.78 -6.29
N LEU A 313 28.90 -11.02 -7.20
CA LEU A 313 30.16 -11.39 -7.84
C LEU A 313 31.37 -10.77 -7.12
N TYR A 314 31.32 -9.46 -6.89
CA TYR A 314 32.42 -8.70 -6.30
C TYR A 314 31.91 -7.64 -5.33
N ARG A 315 32.64 -7.45 -4.24
CA ARG A 315 32.39 -6.40 -3.26
C ARG A 315 33.64 -5.54 -3.09
N PHE A 316 33.57 -4.32 -3.60
CA PHE A 316 34.57 -3.27 -3.37
C PHE A 316 34.10 -2.33 -2.26
N PRO A 317 34.97 -1.42 -1.74
CA PRO A 317 34.60 -0.52 -0.66
C PRO A 317 33.39 0.39 -0.95
N ASN A 318 33.15 0.72 -2.22
CA ASN A 318 32.08 1.63 -2.65
C ASN A 318 31.25 1.15 -3.84
N VAL A 319 31.51 -0.05 -4.33
CA VAL A 319 30.81 -0.64 -5.46
C VAL A 319 30.61 -2.12 -5.21
N VAL A 320 29.38 -2.58 -5.42
CA VAL A 320 29.06 -4.00 -5.44
C VAL A 320 28.64 -4.37 -6.85
N VAL A 321 29.22 -5.46 -7.35
CA VAL A 321 28.90 -6.02 -8.66
C VAL A 321 28.13 -7.31 -8.42
N ALA A 322 26.91 -7.37 -8.95
CA ALA A 322 26.05 -8.53 -8.90
C ALA A 322 25.59 -8.93 -10.30
N GLN A 323 25.07 -10.14 -10.45
CA GLN A 323 24.56 -10.66 -11.70
C GLN A 323 23.16 -11.22 -11.50
N LEU A 324 22.24 -10.84 -12.39
CA LEU A 324 20.92 -11.45 -12.49
C LEU A 324 21.06 -12.75 -13.27
N THR A 325 20.81 -13.87 -12.59
CA THR A 325 20.76 -15.19 -13.20
C THR A 325 19.31 -15.67 -13.23
N ARG A 326 19.03 -16.70 -14.04
CA ARG A 326 17.72 -17.32 -14.07
C ARG A 326 17.39 -17.91 -12.69
N GLU A 327 18.38 -18.54 -12.08
CA GLU A 327 18.29 -19.20 -10.79
C GLU A 327 18.01 -18.19 -9.67
N SER A 328 18.72 -17.05 -9.65
CA SER A 328 18.53 -16.00 -8.64
C SER A 328 17.12 -15.38 -8.71
N VAL A 329 16.64 -15.12 -9.93
CA VAL A 329 15.29 -14.57 -10.14
C VAL A 329 14.21 -15.58 -9.78
N GLN A 330 14.37 -16.85 -10.15
CA GLN A 330 13.43 -17.90 -9.75
C GLN A 330 13.36 -18.08 -8.23
N GLN A 331 14.49 -17.98 -7.53
CA GLN A 331 14.54 -18.01 -6.07
C GLN A 331 13.83 -16.80 -5.45
N ALA A 332 14.04 -15.60 -5.99
CA ALA A 332 13.35 -14.38 -5.56
C ALA A 332 11.82 -14.49 -5.73
N ILE A 333 11.36 -15.04 -6.85
CA ILE A 333 9.93 -15.27 -7.13
C ILE A 333 9.35 -16.37 -6.23
N ALA A 334 10.13 -17.38 -5.87
CA ALA A 334 9.73 -18.37 -4.87
C ALA A 334 9.47 -17.72 -3.50
N ASN A 335 10.24 -16.67 -3.17
CA ASN A 335 10.06 -15.85 -1.98
C ASN A 335 8.96 -14.77 -2.12
N GLY A 336 8.33 -14.64 -3.30
CA GLY A 336 7.18 -13.76 -3.53
C GLY A 336 7.51 -12.39 -4.11
N ILE A 337 8.74 -12.17 -4.59
CA ILE A 337 9.11 -10.96 -5.34
C ILE A 337 8.60 -11.10 -6.77
N THR A 338 7.75 -10.17 -7.23
CA THR A 338 7.15 -10.22 -8.58
C THR A 338 7.87 -9.26 -9.54
N ALA A 339 7.92 -9.57 -10.83
CA ALA A 339 8.63 -8.76 -11.84
C ALA A 339 7.99 -7.38 -12.11
N GLN A 340 6.80 -7.12 -11.56
CA GLN A 340 5.99 -5.96 -11.91
C GLN A 340 6.36 -4.72 -11.10
N GLN A 341 7.62 -4.28 -11.18
CA GLN A 341 8.07 -3.05 -10.53
C GLN A 341 9.13 -2.33 -11.37
N THR A 342 8.80 -1.09 -11.75
CA THR A 342 9.63 0.00 -12.28
C THR A 342 9.75 0.21 -13.81
N PRO A 343 9.51 1.44 -14.31
CA PRO A 343 9.60 1.82 -15.74
C PRO A 343 11.01 2.24 -16.21
N VAL A 344 12.03 2.19 -15.34
CA VAL A 344 13.36 2.80 -15.60
C VAL A 344 14.41 1.80 -16.07
N LEU A 345 14.06 0.51 -16.17
CA LEU A 345 14.97 -0.55 -16.61
C LEU A 345 14.92 -0.76 -18.13
N PRO A 346 16.04 -1.15 -18.77
CA PRO A 346 16.03 -1.56 -20.18
C PRO A 346 15.01 -2.67 -20.42
N SER A 347 14.16 -2.51 -21.44
CA SER A 347 13.05 -3.44 -21.72
C SER A 347 13.49 -4.88 -21.87
N THR A 348 14.66 -5.13 -22.45
CA THR A 348 15.22 -6.48 -22.61
C THR A 348 15.37 -7.22 -21.29
N ILE A 349 15.75 -6.51 -20.23
CA ILE A 349 15.95 -7.10 -18.89
C ILE A 349 14.59 -7.34 -18.25
N THR A 350 13.70 -6.36 -18.31
CA THR A 350 12.32 -6.47 -17.78
C THR A 350 11.57 -7.63 -18.43
N ASP A 351 11.66 -7.76 -19.75
CA ASP A 351 11.04 -8.84 -20.50
C ASP A 351 11.65 -10.19 -20.14
N GLN A 352 12.98 -10.27 -20.00
CA GLN A 352 13.65 -11.51 -19.63
C GLN A 352 13.27 -11.98 -18.22
N ILE A 353 13.21 -11.07 -17.24
CA ILE A 353 12.74 -11.38 -15.88
C ILE A 353 11.29 -11.88 -15.91
N ARG A 354 10.44 -11.24 -16.73
CA ARG A 354 9.05 -11.65 -16.90
C ARG A 354 8.92 -13.03 -17.55
N LEU A 355 9.77 -13.35 -18.52
CA LEU A 355 9.82 -14.70 -19.11
C LEU A 355 10.23 -15.73 -18.07
N TRP A 356 11.24 -15.46 -17.24
CA TRP A 356 11.63 -16.35 -16.14
C TRP A 356 10.53 -16.51 -15.09
N GLU A 357 9.70 -15.50 -14.86
CA GLU A 357 8.50 -15.61 -14.01
C GLU A 357 7.43 -16.52 -14.64
N LEU A 358 7.16 -16.35 -15.94
CA LEU A 358 6.18 -17.16 -16.67
C LEU A 358 6.58 -18.63 -16.77
N GLU A 359 7.87 -18.96 -16.76
CA GLU A 359 8.36 -20.34 -16.71
C GLU A 359 7.83 -21.12 -15.49
N ARG A 360 7.64 -20.44 -14.35
CA ARG A 360 7.06 -21.05 -13.15
C ARG A 360 5.55 -21.25 -13.27
N ASP A 361 4.87 -20.32 -13.94
CA ASP A 361 3.40 -20.33 -14.11
C ASP A 361 2.93 -21.17 -15.31
N ARG A 362 3.79 -22.04 -15.87
CA ARG A 362 3.44 -22.94 -16.98
C ARG A 362 2.42 -24.01 -16.61
N LEU A 363 2.35 -24.40 -15.34
CA LEU A 363 1.47 -25.45 -14.84
C LEU A 363 0.48 -24.87 -13.84
N GLN A 364 -0.80 -24.99 -14.14
CA GLN A 364 -1.88 -24.69 -13.20
C GLN A 364 -2.29 -25.98 -12.49
N PHE A 365 -2.04 -26.04 -11.19
CA PHE A 365 -2.48 -27.16 -10.36
C PHE A 365 -3.91 -26.91 -9.89
N THR A 366 -4.84 -27.69 -10.42
CA THR A 366 -6.25 -27.64 -10.02
C THR A 366 -6.63 -28.99 -9.41
N GLU A 367 -6.98 -29.00 -8.12
CA GLU A 367 -7.48 -30.22 -7.49
C GLU A 367 -8.87 -30.57 -8.04
N GLY A 368 -9.10 -31.85 -8.31
CA GLY A 368 -10.35 -32.30 -8.89
C GLY A 368 -10.59 -33.79 -8.74
N VAL A 369 -11.85 -34.19 -8.88
CA VAL A 369 -12.27 -35.59 -8.88
C VAL A 369 -12.61 -36.00 -10.29
N LEU A 370 -11.97 -37.08 -10.75
CA LEU A 370 -12.16 -37.65 -12.08
C LEU A 370 -13.41 -38.55 -12.11
N TYR A 371 -14.28 -38.32 -13.08
CA TYR A 371 -15.37 -39.19 -13.46
C TYR A 371 -15.08 -39.75 -14.85
N ASN A 372 -15.08 -41.08 -14.95
CA ASN A 372 -14.81 -41.81 -16.19
C ASN A 372 -15.72 -43.06 -16.25
N GLN A 373 -15.54 -43.87 -17.31
CA GLN A 373 -16.26 -45.14 -17.49
C GLN A 373 -17.80 -45.00 -17.59
N PHE A 374 -18.28 -43.94 -18.25
CA PHE A 374 -19.70 -43.83 -18.58
C PHE A 374 -20.09 -44.89 -19.62
N LEU A 375 -21.18 -45.61 -19.34
CA LEU A 375 -21.70 -46.66 -20.21
C LEU A 375 -22.33 -46.06 -21.48
N SER A 376 -23.08 -44.96 -21.32
CA SER A 376 -23.78 -44.25 -22.40
C SER A 376 -23.25 -42.82 -22.57
N GLN A 377 -23.38 -42.28 -23.79
CA GLN A 377 -23.13 -40.87 -24.08
C GLN A 377 -24.14 -39.97 -23.34
N ALA A 378 -25.40 -40.37 -23.29
CA ALA A 378 -26.45 -39.61 -22.61
C ALA A 378 -26.18 -39.48 -21.09
N ASP A 379 -25.67 -40.55 -20.47
CA ASP A 379 -25.31 -40.56 -19.05
C ASP A 379 -24.22 -39.55 -18.72
N PHE A 380 -23.20 -39.46 -19.59
CA PHE A 380 -22.14 -38.48 -19.50
C PHE A 380 -22.67 -37.06 -19.65
N GLU A 381 -23.48 -36.80 -20.69
CA GLU A 381 -24.02 -35.46 -20.98
C GLU A 381 -24.91 -34.94 -19.85
N VAL A 382 -25.76 -35.79 -19.27
CA VAL A 382 -26.62 -35.36 -18.16
C VAL A 382 -25.81 -35.02 -16.91
N LEU A 383 -24.78 -35.81 -16.58
CA LEU A 383 -23.92 -35.51 -15.43
C LEU A 383 -23.06 -34.27 -15.66
N ARG A 384 -22.54 -34.10 -16.88
CA ARG A 384 -21.80 -32.92 -17.33
C ARG A 384 -22.64 -31.66 -17.21
N ASP A 385 -23.83 -31.64 -17.79
CA ASP A 385 -24.70 -30.46 -17.81
C ASP A 385 -25.13 -30.07 -16.39
N ARG A 386 -25.32 -31.07 -15.51
CA ARG A 386 -25.57 -30.81 -14.08
C ARG A 386 -24.35 -30.19 -13.39
N ALA A 387 -23.15 -30.69 -13.64
CA ALA A 387 -21.92 -30.15 -13.06
C ALA A 387 -21.62 -28.74 -13.59
N GLN A 388 -21.92 -28.47 -14.85
CA GLN A 388 -21.79 -27.15 -15.46
C GLN A 388 -22.82 -26.16 -14.89
N GLY A 389 -24.07 -26.57 -14.70
CA GLY A 389 -25.11 -25.75 -14.08
C GLY A 389 -24.90 -25.46 -12.58
N LEU A 390 -24.05 -26.25 -11.91
CA LEU A 390 -23.61 -26.04 -10.53
C LEU A 390 -22.26 -25.30 -10.43
N ASP A 391 -21.69 -24.89 -11.57
CA ASP A 391 -20.38 -24.22 -11.66
C ASP A 391 -19.24 -25.00 -10.97
N CYS A 392 -19.30 -26.34 -11.03
CA CYS A 392 -18.31 -27.22 -10.41
C CYS A 392 -17.52 -28.06 -11.41
N LEU A 393 -17.75 -27.88 -12.71
CA LEU A 393 -17.04 -28.56 -13.79
C LEU A 393 -15.69 -27.86 -14.06
N VAL A 394 -14.58 -28.60 -13.91
CA VAL A 394 -13.22 -28.07 -14.10
C VAL A 394 -12.71 -28.35 -15.50
N TRP A 395 -12.92 -29.56 -15.99
CA TRP A 395 -12.44 -30.00 -17.30
C TRP A 395 -13.31 -31.12 -17.84
N GLN A 396 -13.36 -31.28 -19.16
CA GLN A 396 -14.10 -32.35 -19.82
C GLN A 396 -13.45 -32.77 -21.14
N ASP A 397 -13.67 -34.03 -21.48
CA ASP A 397 -13.39 -34.61 -22.78
C ASP A 397 -14.59 -35.45 -23.22
N VAL A 398 -15.30 -34.93 -24.22
CA VAL A 398 -16.52 -35.54 -24.75
C VAL A 398 -16.22 -36.82 -25.53
N ALA A 399 -15.07 -36.91 -26.21
CA ALA A 399 -14.73 -38.08 -27.03
C ALA A 399 -14.45 -39.30 -26.16
N HIS A 400 -13.76 -39.10 -25.03
CA HIS A 400 -13.46 -40.18 -24.08
C HIS A 400 -14.50 -40.31 -22.95
N ARG A 401 -15.50 -39.42 -22.90
CA ARG A 401 -16.52 -39.33 -21.84
C ARG A 401 -15.85 -39.25 -20.47
N VAL A 402 -14.98 -38.26 -20.31
CA VAL A 402 -14.26 -38.01 -19.06
C VAL A 402 -14.57 -36.60 -18.61
N MET A 403 -14.80 -36.41 -17.31
CA MET A 403 -14.98 -35.09 -16.73
C MET A 403 -14.28 -35.00 -15.38
N VAL A 404 -13.78 -33.81 -15.05
CA VAL A 404 -13.19 -33.49 -13.76
C VAL A 404 -14.05 -32.42 -13.11
N VAL A 405 -14.44 -32.65 -11.86
CA VAL A 405 -15.20 -31.68 -11.07
C VAL A 405 -14.42 -31.26 -9.83
N THR A 406 -14.77 -30.11 -9.25
CA THR A 406 -14.15 -29.64 -8.01
C THR A 406 -14.45 -30.61 -6.85
N PRO A 407 -13.54 -30.75 -5.86
CA PRO A 407 -13.78 -31.58 -4.68
C PRO A 407 -15.02 -31.14 -3.89
N GLN A 408 -15.31 -29.84 -3.88
CA GLN A 408 -16.46 -29.24 -3.19
C GLN A 408 -17.78 -29.64 -3.87
N GLY A 409 -17.83 -29.67 -5.21
CA GLY A 409 -19.01 -30.06 -5.97
C GLY A 409 -19.21 -31.58 -6.10
N HIS A 410 -18.21 -32.40 -5.74
CA HIS A 410 -18.26 -33.86 -5.89
C HIS A 410 -19.47 -34.50 -5.19
N SER A 411 -19.81 -34.06 -3.98
CA SER A 411 -20.90 -34.63 -3.18
C SER A 411 -22.27 -34.43 -3.83
N GLU A 412 -22.53 -33.22 -4.35
CA GLU A 412 -23.75 -32.83 -5.06
C GLU A 412 -23.92 -33.63 -6.36
N VAL A 413 -22.87 -33.70 -7.18
CA VAL A 413 -22.86 -34.45 -8.45
C VAL A 413 -23.13 -35.94 -8.22
N LYS A 414 -22.48 -36.54 -7.21
CA LYS A 414 -22.69 -37.94 -6.82
C LYS A 414 -24.11 -38.19 -6.32
N ARG A 415 -24.68 -37.27 -5.54
CA ARG A 415 -26.05 -37.38 -5.02
C ARG A 415 -27.09 -37.27 -6.13
N PHE A 416 -26.86 -36.42 -7.12
CA PHE A 416 -27.70 -36.33 -8.32
C PHE A 416 -27.67 -37.64 -9.11
N TRP A 417 -26.47 -38.17 -9.40
CA TRP A 417 -26.33 -39.43 -10.15
C TRP A 417 -27.03 -40.62 -9.49
N LYS A 418 -26.90 -40.76 -8.17
CA LYS A 418 -27.58 -41.80 -7.40
C LYS A 418 -29.11 -41.70 -7.48
N ARG A 419 -29.65 -40.49 -7.46
CA ARG A 419 -31.10 -40.25 -7.61
C ARG A 419 -31.58 -40.61 -9.01
N GLN A 420 -30.81 -40.22 -10.02
CA GLN A 420 -31.14 -40.51 -11.41
C GLN A 420 -31.16 -42.03 -11.70
N ARG A 421 -30.14 -42.79 -11.26
CA ARG A 421 -30.12 -44.26 -11.35
C ARG A 421 -31.17 -45.00 -10.50
N SER A 422 -31.85 -44.30 -9.59
CA SER A 422 -32.95 -44.88 -8.80
C SER A 422 -34.32 -44.65 -9.42
N HIS A 423 -34.40 -43.88 -10.50
CA HIS A 423 -35.63 -43.57 -11.24
C HIS A 423 -35.64 -44.16 -12.66
N THR A 424 -34.50 -44.66 -13.14
CA THR A 424 -34.37 -45.58 -14.27
C THR A 424 -34.25 -47.01 -13.75
#